data_AF-A0A838EQN0-F1
#
_entry.id   AF-A0A838EQN0-F1
#
_cell.length_a   1.000
_cell.length_b   1.000
_cell.length_c   1.000
_cell.angle_alpha   90.00
_cell.angle_beta   90.00
_cell.angle_gamma   90.00
#
_symmetry.space_group_name_H-M   'P 1'
#
loop_
_entity.id
_entity.type
_entity.pdbx_description
1 polymer ?
#
loop_
_entity_poly.entity_id
_entity_poly.type
_entity_poly.pdbx_seq_one_letter_code
_entity_poly.pdbx_strand_id
1 'polypeptide(L)'
;MNVFTHNGVSISGDTLWTSIFDDEFDEASLNTGVWNIEDYGTDRYQNCCLKFGAQYFTAQDSSLDQGHLRFTTENRSLGGRQYTSGAITTENKFSFLYGRVDISARMPRGQGMWPALWMITGNIDHEINIMEMANDPTIAYQTFHMNIPTYNTYVFQCISHQPDLSADFHLYSLIWYPTSLAWYVDGIPTCHIAQYVPQTPMYLLLDTAVGGPWPGLPDATTVFPQYTDIDYIRVYQTAPYTTCSGLQVTTPLQMIQTSVARGTIATAKATYTNTCTVPFVLNNLIVASRTSTGSNADFGNKAGAVTLQPGQSVTVNASRLIKTTDPVGQWDAFTSFQTPNGAWHPDGTNLIYFNVT
;
A
#
# COMPACT_ATOMS: atom_id res chain seq x y z
N MET A 1 -11.30 6.60 -11.04
CA MET A 1 -10.10 6.48 -11.90
C MET A 1 -9.76 7.84 -12.50
N ASN A 2 -8.68 8.49 -12.05
CA ASN A 2 -8.26 9.80 -12.56
C ASN A 2 -7.06 9.65 -13.52
N VAL A 3 -7.15 10.32 -14.66
CA VAL A 3 -6.21 10.27 -15.81
C VAL A 3 -5.13 11.35 -15.63
N PHE A 4 -3.85 10.99 -15.79
CA PHE A 4 -2.75 11.95 -15.81
C PHE A 4 -2.58 12.53 -17.23
N THR A 5 -2.31 13.83 -17.35
CA THR A 5 -1.90 14.42 -18.64
C THR A 5 -0.64 15.26 -18.45
N HIS A 6 0.25 15.29 -19.45
CA HIS A 6 1.32 16.28 -19.60
C HIS A 6 1.45 16.61 -21.09
N ASN A 7 1.41 17.89 -21.47
CA ASN A 7 1.48 18.39 -22.86
C ASN A 7 0.50 17.78 -23.87
N GLY A 8 -0.75 17.55 -23.48
CA GLY A 8 -1.79 17.10 -24.41
C GLY A 8 -1.67 15.64 -24.86
N VAL A 9 -0.73 14.87 -24.29
CA VAL A 9 -0.73 13.41 -24.36
C VAL A 9 -1.57 12.88 -23.20
N SER A 10 -2.65 12.19 -23.53
CA SER A 10 -3.47 11.42 -22.60
C SER A 10 -2.64 10.25 -22.06
N ILE A 11 -2.27 10.26 -20.78
CA ILE A 11 -1.81 9.04 -20.09
C ILE A 11 -3.08 8.37 -19.58
N SER A 12 -3.80 7.72 -20.48
CA SER A 12 -5.06 7.04 -20.17
C SER A 12 -4.78 5.86 -19.24
N GLY A 13 -5.36 5.88 -18.04
CA GLY A 13 -5.43 4.72 -17.15
C GLY A 13 -4.09 4.27 -16.56
N ASP A 14 -4.12 3.14 -15.89
CA ASP A 14 -3.04 2.39 -15.23
C ASP A 14 -1.74 2.16 -16.03
N THR A 15 -1.44 2.86 -17.12
CA THR A 15 -0.21 2.65 -17.91
C THR A 15 1.10 2.91 -17.15
N LEU A 16 1.03 3.45 -15.92
CA LEU A 16 2.19 3.58 -15.03
C LEU A 16 2.42 2.33 -14.20
N TRP A 17 1.35 1.62 -13.85
CA TRP A 17 1.31 0.52 -12.90
C TRP A 17 1.18 -0.78 -13.68
N THR A 18 2.26 -1.55 -13.73
CA THR A 18 2.26 -2.89 -14.29
C THR A 18 1.88 -3.88 -13.19
N SER A 19 0.86 -4.72 -13.44
CA SER A 19 0.58 -5.84 -12.54
C SER A 19 1.82 -6.72 -12.46
N ILE A 20 2.30 -6.96 -11.25
CA ILE A 20 3.38 -7.92 -10.97
C ILE A 20 2.86 -9.19 -10.30
N PHE A 21 1.64 -9.13 -9.80
CA PHE A 21 0.93 -10.21 -9.14
C PHE A 21 -0.55 -9.86 -9.10
N ASP A 22 -1.37 -10.83 -9.44
CA ASP A 22 -2.80 -10.78 -9.22
C ASP A 22 -3.30 -12.18 -8.85
N ASP A 23 -4.35 -12.21 -8.05
CA ASP A 23 -5.18 -13.38 -7.85
C ASP A 23 -6.63 -12.90 -7.83
N GLU A 24 -7.39 -13.37 -8.82
CA GLU A 24 -8.82 -13.06 -9.01
C GLU A 24 -9.71 -14.14 -8.38
N PHE A 25 -9.12 -15.21 -7.83
CA PHE A 25 -9.85 -16.29 -7.16
C PHE A 25 -10.96 -16.96 -7.98
N ASP A 26 -10.86 -16.88 -9.32
CA ASP A 26 -11.80 -17.46 -10.28
C ASP A 26 -11.59 -18.97 -10.50
N GLU A 27 -10.48 -19.53 -10.02
CA GLU A 27 -10.16 -20.95 -10.16
C GLU A 27 -10.98 -21.87 -9.25
N ALA A 28 -10.92 -23.18 -9.50
CA ALA A 28 -11.64 -24.17 -8.70
C ALA A 28 -11.07 -24.39 -7.30
N SER A 29 -9.84 -23.94 -7.04
CA SER A 29 -9.16 -24.10 -5.75
C SER A 29 -8.02 -23.10 -5.62
N LEU A 30 -7.70 -22.71 -4.38
CA LEU A 30 -6.57 -21.82 -4.09
C LEU A 30 -5.26 -22.30 -4.72
N ASN A 31 -4.57 -21.39 -5.39
CA ASN A 31 -3.28 -21.65 -6.00
C ASN A 31 -2.20 -21.82 -4.91
N THR A 32 -1.91 -23.06 -4.53
CA THR A 32 -0.89 -23.36 -3.51
C THR A 32 0.54 -23.10 -3.98
N GLY A 33 0.76 -22.76 -5.25
CA GLY A 33 2.02 -22.21 -5.74
C GLY A 33 2.28 -20.78 -5.25
N VAL A 34 1.22 -20.05 -4.90
CA VAL A 34 1.23 -18.66 -4.43
C VAL A 34 0.90 -18.57 -2.93
N TRP A 35 -0.15 -19.27 -2.52
CA TRP A 35 -0.69 -19.18 -1.16
C TRP A 35 -0.23 -20.34 -0.29
N ASN A 36 0.25 -20.05 0.91
CA ASN A 36 0.25 -20.98 2.02
C ASN A 36 -1.13 -20.90 2.67
N ILE A 37 -1.78 -22.05 2.80
CA ILE A 37 -3.05 -22.14 3.52
C ILE A 37 -2.72 -22.53 4.95
N GLU A 38 -3.08 -21.68 5.89
CA GLU A 38 -2.68 -21.86 7.27
C GLU A 38 -3.57 -22.87 8.00
N ASP A 39 -2.93 -23.79 8.73
CA ASP A 39 -3.59 -24.87 9.47
C ASP A 39 -2.91 -25.05 10.84
N TYR A 40 -3.28 -24.19 11.80
CA TYR A 40 -2.70 -24.16 13.14
C TYR A 40 -3.55 -23.39 14.17
N GLY A 41 -3.36 -23.71 15.45
CA GLY A 41 -3.82 -22.88 16.57
C GLY A 41 -2.87 -21.73 16.88
N THR A 42 -3.33 -20.68 17.56
CA THR A 42 -2.55 -19.44 17.81
C THR A 42 -1.23 -19.61 18.59
N ASP A 43 -0.88 -20.84 18.97
CA ASP A 43 0.39 -21.26 19.55
C ASP A 43 1.53 -21.47 18.54
N ARG A 44 1.31 -21.41 17.21
CA ARG A 44 2.41 -21.49 16.21
C ARG A 44 3.32 -20.25 16.26
N TYR A 45 2.74 -19.05 16.34
CA TYR A 45 3.47 -17.78 16.36
C TYR A 45 3.63 -17.25 17.80
N GLN A 46 4.23 -18.04 18.70
CA GLN A 46 4.33 -17.69 20.14
C GLN A 46 5.02 -16.36 20.43
N ASN A 47 5.81 -15.86 19.47
CA ASN A 47 6.59 -14.63 19.55
C ASN A 47 6.08 -13.51 18.61
N CYS A 48 4.94 -13.66 17.92
CA CYS A 48 4.45 -12.62 17.00
C CYS A 48 2.91 -12.51 16.93
N CYS A 49 2.46 -11.37 16.38
CA CYS A 49 1.23 -11.08 15.66
C CYS A 49 -0.04 -11.93 15.94
N LEU A 50 -0.05 -13.22 15.60
CA LEU A 50 -1.25 -14.08 15.62
C LEU A 50 -1.49 -14.83 16.94
N LYS A 51 -0.70 -14.55 17.99
CA LYS A 51 -0.79 -15.22 19.30
C LYS A 51 -2.13 -15.04 20.03
N PHE A 52 -2.79 -13.91 19.81
CA PHE A 52 -3.83 -13.42 20.72
C PHE A 52 -5.24 -13.90 20.40
N GLY A 53 -5.44 -14.52 19.23
CA GLY A 53 -6.73 -15.07 18.83
C GLY A 53 -7.15 -16.34 19.58
N ALA A 54 -8.45 -16.54 19.69
CA ALA A 54 -9.11 -17.70 20.29
C ALA A 54 -9.45 -18.79 19.25
N GLN A 55 -9.16 -18.55 17.97
CA GLN A 55 -9.42 -19.46 16.86
C GLN A 55 -8.30 -20.48 16.61
N TYR A 56 -8.64 -21.54 15.89
CA TYR A 56 -7.74 -22.38 15.13
C TYR A 56 -7.90 -22.02 13.65
N PHE A 57 -6.84 -21.60 12.97
CA PHE A 57 -6.88 -21.42 11.52
C PHE A 57 -6.85 -22.77 10.83
N THR A 58 -7.76 -23.02 9.89
CA THR A 58 -7.82 -24.30 9.17
C THR A 58 -7.80 -24.12 7.67
N ALA A 59 -7.24 -25.11 6.97
CA ALA A 59 -7.31 -25.16 5.53
C ALA A 59 -8.74 -25.32 4.99
N GLN A 60 -9.65 -25.90 5.77
CA GLN A 60 -11.06 -26.07 5.38
C GLN A 60 -11.83 -24.76 5.39
N ASP A 61 -11.42 -23.83 6.25
CA ASP A 61 -12.07 -22.53 6.42
C ASP A 61 -11.50 -21.46 5.46
N SER A 62 -10.54 -21.82 4.60
CA SER A 62 -9.98 -20.96 3.55
C SER A 62 -10.30 -21.58 2.19
N SER A 63 -11.39 -21.15 1.57
CA SER A 63 -11.94 -21.79 0.36
C SER A 63 -12.31 -20.78 -0.71
N LEU A 64 -12.35 -21.21 -1.97
CA LEU A 64 -12.92 -20.40 -3.04
C LEU A 64 -14.42 -20.69 -3.15
N ASP A 65 -15.24 -19.65 -3.16
CA ASP A 65 -16.68 -19.72 -3.37
C ASP A 65 -17.08 -18.64 -4.36
N GLN A 66 -17.80 -18.98 -5.43
CA GLN A 66 -18.38 -18.01 -6.37
C GLN A 66 -17.42 -16.89 -6.87
N GLY A 67 -16.18 -17.24 -7.21
CA GLY A 67 -15.19 -16.28 -7.75
C GLY A 67 -14.57 -15.35 -6.70
N HIS A 68 -14.60 -15.72 -5.42
CA HIS A 68 -13.87 -15.02 -4.37
C HIS A 68 -13.24 -16.03 -3.40
N LEU A 69 -12.17 -15.61 -2.74
CA LEU A 69 -11.69 -16.27 -1.53
C LEU A 69 -12.64 -15.95 -0.38
N ARG A 70 -13.04 -16.97 0.38
CA ARG A 70 -13.82 -16.86 1.61
C ARG A 70 -13.06 -17.46 2.79
N PHE A 71 -12.89 -16.66 3.83
CA PHE A 71 -12.62 -17.15 5.18
C PHE A 71 -13.93 -17.38 5.91
N THR A 72 -14.19 -18.64 6.30
CA THR A 72 -15.37 -18.99 7.09
C THR A 72 -14.98 -19.06 8.57
N THR A 73 -15.53 -18.15 9.37
CA THR A 73 -15.32 -18.16 10.81
C THR A 73 -16.51 -18.82 11.51
N GLU A 74 -16.25 -19.86 12.30
CA GLU A 74 -17.27 -20.66 12.98
C GLU A 74 -17.03 -20.78 14.49
N ASN A 75 -18.10 -20.97 15.26
CA ASN A 75 -18.04 -21.49 16.63
C ASN A 75 -17.92 -23.01 16.60
N ARG A 76 -16.78 -23.48 16.09
CA ARG A 76 -16.45 -24.90 15.92
C ARG A 76 -15.17 -25.20 16.70
N SER A 77 -15.26 -26.12 17.65
CA SER A 77 -14.08 -26.49 18.45
C SER A 77 -13.11 -27.35 17.65
N LEU A 78 -11.85 -26.94 17.59
CA LEU A 78 -10.77 -27.69 16.94
C LEU A 78 -9.42 -27.38 17.60
N GLY A 79 -8.57 -28.40 17.75
CA GLY A 79 -7.19 -28.21 18.24
C GLY A 79 -7.09 -27.49 19.60
N GLY A 80 -8.06 -27.71 20.49
CA GLY A 80 -8.10 -27.04 21.82
C GLY A 80 -8.57 -25.58 21.78
N ARG A 81 -9.05 -25.09 20.63
CA ARG A 81 -9.66 -23.78 20.42
C ARG A 81 -11.16 -23.92 20.24
N GLN A 82 -11.89 -22.86 20.56
CA GLN A 82 -13.36 -22.86 20.50
C GLN A 82 -13.90 -22.43 19.11
N TYR A 83 -13.11 -21.65 18.38
CA TYR A 83 -13.49 -21.11 17.09
C TYR A 83 -12.55 -21.65 16.01
N THR A 84 -13.03 -21.71 14.77
CA THR A 84 -12.17 -21.88 13.60
C THR A 84 -12.32 -20.70 12.65
N SER A 85 -11.31 -20.49 11.80
CA SER A 85 -11.30 -19.40 10.82
C SER A 85 -10.30 -19.68 9.69
N GLY A 86 -10.32 -18.85 8.66
CA GLY A 86 -9.37 -18.91 7.55
C GLY A 86 -8.20 -17.94 7.70
N ALA A 87 -7.05 -18.34 7.14
CA ALA A 87 -5.88 -17.50 6.97
C ALA A 87 -5.01 -18.02 5.83
N ILE A 88 -4.45 -17.12 5.03
CA ILE A 88 -3.46 -17.45 4.00
C ILE A 88 -2.31 -16.45 4.00
N THR A 89 -1.14 -16.91 3.55
CA THR A 89 0.05 -16.07 3.41
C THR A 89 0.74 -16.30 2.07
N THR A 90 1.48 -15.30 1.58
CA THR A 90 2.43 -15.50 0.47
C THR A 90 3.87 -15.71 0.96
N GLU A 91 4.05 -16.05 2.24
CA GLU A 91 5.37 -16.24 2.86
C GLU A 91 6.22 -17.22 2.03
N ASN A 92 7.47 -16.83 1.73
CA ASN A 92 8.41 -17.58 0.89
C ASN A 92 7.96 -17.88 -0.55
N LYS A 93 6.83 -17.33 -1.02
CA LYS A 93 6.28 -17.54 -2.37
C LYS A 93 6.22 -16.24 -3.17
N PHE A 94 5.64 -15.20 -2.58
CA PHE A 94 5.56 -13.87 -3.19
C PHE A 94 5.79 -12.79 -2.13
N SER A 95 6.67 -11.86 -2.45
CA SER A 95 6.93 -10.65 -1.67
C SER A 95 7.31 -9.53 -2.61
N PHE A 96 6.93 -8.31 -2.29
CA PHE A 96 7.27 -7.14 -3.09
C PHE A 96 7.78 -6.01 -2.21
N LEU A 97 8.57 -5.13 -2.81
CA LEU A 97 9.08 -3.92 -2.19
C LEU A 97 8.58 -2.74 -3.00
N TYR A 98 7.84 -1.85 -2.35
CA TYR A 98 7.17 -0.71 -2.98
C TYR A 98 6.15 -1.13 -4.03
N GLY A 99 5.20 -0.24 -4.27
CA GLY A 99 4.21 -0.40 -5.30
C GLY A 99 2.84 0.02 -4.82
N ARG A 100 1.81 -0.52 -5.45
CA ARG A 100 0.42 -0.39 -5.02
C ARG A 100 -0.13 -1.79 -4.83
N VAL A 101 -0.81 -2.02 -3.73
CA VAL A 101 -1.64 -3.21 -3.51
C VAL A 101 -3.08 -2.77 -3.37
N ASP A 102 -3.95 -3.44 -4.10
CA ASP A 102 -5.39 -3.27 -4.11
C ASP A 102 -6.02 -4.59 -3.70
N ILE A 103 -6.88 -4.55 -2.69
CA ILE A 103 -7.63 -5.71 -2.22
C ILE A 103 -9.11 -5.32 -2.22
N SER A 104 -9.92 -6.01 -3.02
CA SER A 104 -11.37 -5.86 -2.95
C SER A 104 -11.93 -6.92 -2.02
N ALA A 105 -12.53 -6.50 -0.91
CA ALA A 105 -13.00 -7.42 0.11
C ALA A 105 -14.24 -6.90 0.84
N ARG A 106 -15.01 -7.83 1.41
CA ARG A 106 -16.16 -7.58 2.29
C ARG A 106 -15.88 -8.18 3.66
N MET A 107 -16.04 -7.36 4.70
CA MET A 107 -15.66 -7.74 6.06
C MET A 107 -16.80 -8.41 6.85
N PRO A 108 -16.46 -9.25 7.85
CA PRO A 108 -17.42 -9.74 8.83
C PRO A 108 -17.84 -8.60 9.77
N ARG A 109 -18.72 -8.89 10.72
CA ARG A 109 -19.09 -7.93 11.76
C ARG A 109 -19.40 -8.61 13.08
N GLY A 110 -19.43 -7.80 14.14
CA GLY A 110 -19.91 -8.20 15.45
C GLY A 110 -18.80 -8.48 16.44
N GLN A 111 -19.21 -8.59 17.71
CA GLN A 111 -18.31 -8.73 18.84
C GLN A 111 -17.31 -9.88 18.66
N GLY A 112 -16.04 -9.60 18.90
CA GLY A 112 -14.93 -10.54 18.77
C GLY A 112 -14.43 -10.80 17.35
N MET A 113 -15.00 -10.18 16.31
CA MET A 113 -14.47 -10.31 14.95
C MET A 113 -13.29 -9.37 14.72
N TRP A 114 -12.19 -9.92 14.21
CA TRP A 114 -10.97 -9.18 13.88
C TRP A 114 -10.39 -9.64 12.52
N PRO A 115 -11.01 -9.23 11.40
CA PRO A 115 -10.42 -9.44 10.07
C PRO A 115 -9.22 -8.51 9.85
N ALA A 116 -8.22 -9.01 9.14
CA ALA A 116 -7.02 -8.27 8.80
C ALA A 116 -6.56 -8.56 7.36
N LEU A 117 -6.24 -7.48 6.64
CA LEU A 117 -5.56 -7.50 5.35
C LEU A 117 -4.22 -6.78 5.54
N TRP A 118 -3.12 -7.51 5.52
CA TRP A 118 -1.85 -6.96 6.00
C TRP A 118 -0.64 -7.57 5.32
N MET A 119 0.52 -7.01 5.64
CA MET A 119 1.82 -7.35 5.09
C MET A 119 2.85 -7.37 6.21
N ILE A 120 3.83 -8.27 6.13
CA ILE A 120 4.91 -8.36 7.12
C ILE A 120 6.25 -8.72 6.46
N THR A 121 7.35 -8.29 7.06
CA THR A 121 8.70 -8.74 6.66
C THR A 121 8.98 -10.15 7.19
N GLY A 122 9.80 -10.92 6.47
CA GLY A 122 10.21 -12.28 6.90
C GLY A 122 10.95 -12.35 8.24
N ASN A 123 11.51 -11.22 8.69
CA ASN A 123 12.17 -11.09 9.99
C ASN A 123 11.28 -10.43 11.05
N ILE A 124 9.99 -10.20 10.76
CA ILE A 124 8.96 -9.62 11.64
C ILE A 124 9.27 -8.22 12.22
N ASP A 125 10.25 -7.51 11.64
CA ASP A 125 10.60 -6.16 12.07
C ASP A 125 9.57 -5.10 11.67
N HIS A 126 8.87 -5.30 10.55
CA HIS A 126 7.91 -4.33 10.03
C HIS A 126 6.61 -5.02 9.64
N GLU A 127 5.50 -4.39 10.00
CA GLU A 127 4.13 -4.83 9.72
C GLU A 127 3.32 -3.66 9.17
N ILE A 128 2.68 -3.84 8.02
CA ILE A 128 1.78 -2.86 7.43
C ILE A 128 0.39 -3.46 7.36
N ASN A 129 -0.52 -2.91 8.14
CA ASN A 129 -1.93 -3.27 8.14
C ASN A 129 -2.65 -2.36 7.13
N ILE A 130 -3.00 -2.93 5.96
CA ILE A 130 -3.74 -2.23 4.91
C ILE A 130 -5.15 -1.93 5.41
N MET A 131 -5.74 -2.90 6.10
CA MET A 131 -6.98 -2.75 6.83
C MET A 131 -7.03 -3.75 7.98
N GLU A 132 -7.36 -3.26 9.17
CA GLU A 132 -7.87 -4.04 10.28
C GLU A 132 -9.23 -3.50 10.71
N MET A 133 -10.05 -4.36 11.28
CA MET A 133 -11.32 -4.00 11.91
C MET A 133 -11.42 -4.73 13.24
N ALA A 134 -12.04 -4.09 14.23
CA ALA A 134 -12.38 -4.75 15.50
C ALA A 134 -13.85 -4.47 15.81
N ASN A 135 -14.67 -5.51 15.75
CA ASN A 135 -16.10 -5.52 16.05
C ASN A 135 -17.00 -4.68 15.12
N ASP A 136 -16.69 -3.39 14.95
CA ASP A 136 -17.52 -2.38 14.28
C ASP A 136 -17.12 -2.25 12.79
N PRO A 137 -18.00 -2.61 11.84
CA PRO A 137 -17.71 -2.53 10.42
C PRO A 137 -17.71 -1.09 9.87
N THR A 138 -17.97 -0.07 10.69
CA THR A 138 -17.91 1.34 10.28
C THR A 138 -16.56 2.00 10.60
N ILE A 139 -15.59 1.23 11.13
CA ILE A 139 -14.27 1.74 11.52
C ILE A 139 -13.18 0.86 10.91
N ALA A 140 -12.34 1.46 10.07
CA ALA A 140 -11.11 0.84 9.57
C ALA A 140 -9.89 1.39 10.30
N TYR A 141 -9.03 0.48 10.74
CA TYR A 141 -7.74 0.77 11.34
C TYR A 141 -6.66 0.49 10.30
N GLN A 142 -5.80 1.49 10.06
CA GLN A 142 -4.62 1.35 9.19
C GLN A 142 -3.41 1.60 10.05
N THR A 143 -2.56 0.59 10.17
CA THR A 143 -1.50 0.59 11.17
C THR A 143 -0.17 0.25 10.51
N PHE A 144 0.89 0.91 10.95
CA PHE A 144 2.26 0.53 10.65
C PHE A 144 2.98 0.25 11.97
N HIS A 145 3.37 -1.01 12.18
CA HIS A 145 4.20 -1.43 13.29
C HIS A 145 5.64 -1.56 12.85
N MET A 146 6.54 -1.13 13.72
CA MET A 146 7.97 -1.27 13.52
C MET A 146 8.61 -1.69 14.82
N ASN A 147 9.32 -2.81 14.81
CA ASN A 147 10.16 -3.23 15.90
C ASN A 147 11.60 -2.78 15.61
N ILE A 148 12.11 -1.82 16.39
CA ILE A 148 13.52 -1.44 16.30
C ILE A 148 14.27 -2.09 17.47
N PRO A 149 15.22 -3.02 17.21
CA PRO A 149 15.97 -3.74 18.25
C PRO A 149 16.66 -2.82 19.27
N THR A 150 16.98 -1.59 18.87
CA THR A 150 17.65 -0.58 19.70
C THR A 150 16.72 0.44 20.38
N TYR A 151 15.45 0.57 19.97
CA TYR A 151 14.63 1.75 20.30
C TYR A 151 13.16 1.47 20.70
N ASN A 152 12.77 0.22 20.96
CA ASN A 152 11.39 -0.23 21.24
C ASN A 152 10.50 -0.36 19.99
N THR A 153 9.32 -0.96 20.19
CA THR A 153 8.25 -1.08 19.18
C THR A 153 7.54 0.26 19.00
N TYR A 154 7.46 0.72 17.75
CA TYR A 154 6.69 1.90 17.33
C TYR A 154 5.42 1.46 16.62
N VAL A 155 4.35 2.22 16.84
CA VAL A 155 3.06 2.00 16.21
C VAL A 155 2.53 3.34 15.70
N PHE A 156 2.29 3.41 14.40
CA PHE A 156 1.56 4.52 13.78
C PHE A 156 0.20 4.01 13.37
N GLN A 157 -0.86 4.55 13.96
CA GLN A 157 -2.22 4.11 13.66
C GLN A 157 -3.06 5.29 13.18
N CYS A 158 -3.74 5.08 12.06
CA CYS A 158 -4.83 5.90 11.59
C CYS A 158 -6.15 5.17 11.84
N ILE A 159 -7.16 5.92 12.25
CA ILE A 159 -8.54 5.44 12.40
C ILE A 159 -9.39 6.23 11.41
N SER A 160 -10.10 5.52 10.56
CA SER A 160 -10.98 6.13 9.55
C SER A 160 -12.40 5.60 9.68
N HIS A 161 -13.37 6.51 9.68
CA HIS A 161 -14.78 6.17 9.65
C HIS A 161 -15.21 5.87 8.21
N GLN A 162 -15.89 4.75 8.04
CA GLN A 162 -16.32 4.23 6.75
C GLN A 162 -17.83 4.01 6.75
N PRO A 163 -18.44 3.84 5.55
CA PRO A 163 -19.69 3.10 5.45
C PRO A 163 -19.56 1.71 6.09
N ASP A 164 -20.69 1.00 6.22
CA ASP A 164 -20.68 -0.38 6.73
C ASP A 164 -19.87 -1.31 5.79
N LEU A 165 -18.63 -1.61 6.17
CA LEU A 165 -17.68 -2.45 5.42
C LEU A 165 -18.11 -3.92 5.33
N SER A 166 -19.18 -4.31 6.04
CA SER A 166 -19.78 -5.64 5.96
C SER A 166 -20.93 -5.75 4.96
N ALA A 167 -21.40 -4.61 4.44
CA ALA A 167 -22.58 -4.57 3.57
C ALA A 167 -22.26 -4.99 2.12
N ASP A 168 -21.08 -4.62 1.60
CA ASP A 168 -20.67 -4.90 0.22
C ASP A 168 -19.14 -5.05 0.14
N PHE A 169 -18.62 -5.36 -1.06
CA PHE A 169 -17.19 -5.30 -1.34
C PHE A 169 -16.72 -3.84 -1.38
N HIS A 170 -15.61 -3.58 -0.70
CA HIS A 170 -14.91 -2.30 -0.68
C HIS A 170 -13.49 -2.48 -1.21
N LEU A 171 -12.92 -1.41 -1.78
CA LEU A 171 -11.55 -1.40 -2.28
C LEU A 171 -10.61 -0.84 -1.21
N TYR A 172 -9.74 -1.68 -0.67
CA TYR A 172 -8.67 -1.29 0.24
C TYR A 172 -7.36 -1.20 -0.53
N SER A 173 -6.78 0.00 -0.57
CA SER A 173 -5.52 0.22 -1.30
C SER A 173 -4.43 0.74 -0.38
N LEU A 174 -3.22 0.22 -0.55
CA LEU A 174 -2.00 0.81 -0.05
C LEU A 174 -1.12 1.19 -1.23
N ILE A 175 -0.68 2.43 -1.27
CA ILE A 175 0.41 2.86 -2.14
C ILE A 175 1.66 3.06 -1.27
N TRP A 176 2.66 2.24 -1.53
CA TRP A 176 3.92 2.19 -0.81
C TRP A 176 5.06 2.68 -1.70
N TYR A 177 5.54 3.88 -1.40
CA TYR A 177 6.74 4.48 -1.97
C TYR A 177 7.93 4.28 -1.02
N PRO A 178 9.19 4.39 -1.47
CA PRO A 178 10.37 4.48 -0.60
C PRO A 178 10.27 5.50 0.53
N THR A 179 9.48 6.56 0.35
CA THR A 179 9.36 7.67 1.30
C THR A 179 8.04 7.75 2.02
N SER A 180 7.04 6.98 1.61
CA SER A 180 5.69 7.14 2.14
C SER A 180 4.85 5.88 1.99
N LEU A 181 3.91 5.75 2.90
CA LEU A 181 2.78 4.83 2.84
C LEU A 181 1.52 5.68 2.78
N ALA A 182 0.63 5.39 1.84
CA ALA A 182 -0.65 6.07 1.69
C ALA A 182 -1.76 5.02 1.55
N TRP A 183 -2.77 5.11 2.43
CA TRP A 183 -3.89 4.19 2.44
C TRP A 183 -5.15 4.86 1.89
N TYR A 184 -5.99 4.03 1.29
CA TYR A 184 -7.28 4.43 0.74
C TYR A 184 -8.33 3.38 1.03
N VAL A 185 -9.56 3.84 1.18
CA VAL A 185 -10.77 3.02 1.12
C VAL A 185 -11.66 3.60 0.03
N ASP A 186 -12.08 2.78 -0.93
CA ASP A 186 -12.87 3.17 -2.10
C ASP A 186 -12.27 4.35 -2.89
N GLY A 187 -10.93 4.39 -2.96
CA GLY A 187 -10.18 5.46 -3.62
C GLY A 187 -10.13 6.79 -2.85
N ILE A 188 -10.68 6.85 -1.63
CA ILE A 188 -10.62 8.02 -0.75
C ILE A 188 -9.40 7.87 0.19
N PRO A 189 -8.47 8.85 0.23
CA PRO A 189 -7.33 8.78 1.14
C PRO A 189 -7.77 8.76 2.61
N THR A 190 -7.21 7.84 3.40
CA THR A 190 -7.56 7.67 4.82
C THR A 190 -6.36 7.86 5.76
N CYS A 191 -5.16 7.49 5.31
CA CYS A 191 -3.94 7.58 6.11
C CYS A 191 -2.74 7.90 5.24
N HIS A 192 -1.76 8.61 5.80
CA HIS A 192 -0.48 8.85 5.15
C HIS A 192 0.64 8.93 6.19
N ILE A 193 1.69 8.13 6.00
CA ILE A 193 2.88 8.07 6.85
C ILE A 193 4.11 8.28 5.97
N ALA A 194 5.00 9.18 6.37
CA ALA A 194 6.26 9.44 5.67
C ALA A 194 7.51 9.25 6.57
N GLN A 195 7.33 8.53 7.68
CA GLN A 195 8.39 8.27 8.65
C GLN A 195 8.64 6.77 8.73
N TYR A 196 9.92 6.39 8.84
CA TYR A 196 10.34 5.00 9.03
C TYR A 196 9.80 4.02 7.99
N VAL A 197 9.56 4.49 6.78
CA VAL A 197 8.94 3.71 5.72
C VAL A 197 9.80 2.46 5.43
N PRO A 198 9.22 1.25 5.45
CA PRO A 198 10.00 0.03 5.28
C PRO A 198 10.74 0.00 3.94
N GLN A 199 11.94 -0.59 3.94
CA GLN A 199 12.81 -0.72 2.76
C GLN A 199 13.14 -2.18 2.43
N THR A 200 12.40 -3.11 3.03
CA THR A 200 12.58 -4.55 2.88
C THR A 200 11.32 -5.13 2.24
N PRO A 201 11.42 -6.06 1.28
CA PRO A 201 10.25 -6.73 0.72
C PRO A 201 9.37 -7.36 1.80
N MET A 202 8.06 -7.28 1.61
CA MET A 202 7.05 -7.81 2.52
C MET A 202 6.15 -8.79 1.77
N TYR A 203 5.70 -9.84 2.45
CA TYR A 203 4.71 -10.78 1.92
C TYR A 203 3.32 -10.43 2.46
N LEU A 204 2.28 -10.91 1.78
CA LEU A 204 0.89 -10.70 2.17
C LEU A 204 0.48 -11.72 3.24
N LEU A 205 -0.27 -11.26 4.23
CA LEU A 205 -0.92 -12.07 5.25
C LEU A 205 -2.38 -11.61 5.35
N LEU A 206 -3.31 -12.55 5.20
CA LEU A 206 -4.74 -12.26 5.24
C LEU A 206 -5.39 -13.26 6.16
N ASP A 207 -6.19 -12.79 7.10
CA ASP A 207 -6.85 -13.67 8.05
C ASP A 207 -8.10 -13.05 8.66
N THR A 208 -8.82 -13.88 9.42
CA THR A 208 -9.84 -13.40 10.34
C THR A 208 -9.63 -14.00 11.71
N ALA A 209 -8.99 -13.23 12.58
CA ALA A 209 -8.85 -13.57 13.97
C ALA A 209 -10.19 -13.45 14.72
N VAL A 210 -10.33 -14.24 15.78
CA VAL A 210 -11.49 -14.25 16.65
C VAL A 210 -11.05 -14.00 18.08
N GLY A 211 -11.52 -12.92 18.65
CA GLY A 211 -11.19 -12.52 19.99
C GLY A 211 -9.76 -12.01 20.16
N GLY A 212 -9.36 -11.89 21.42
CA GLY A 212 -8.08 -11.30 21.81
C GLY A 212 -8.25 -10.01 22.63
N PRO A 213 -7.16 -9.41 23.11
CA PRO A 213 -7.21 -8.23 23.99
C PRO A 213 -7.87 -7.01 23.35
N TRP A 214 -7.82 -6.90 22.02
CA TRP A 214 -8.33 -5.75 21.30
C TRP A 214 -9.83 -5.86 20.97
N PRO A 215 -10.31 -6.86 20.22
CA PRO A 215 -11.74 -6.98 19.95
C PRO A 215 -12.53 -7.50 21.16
N GLY A 216 -11.89 -8.16 22.14
CA GLY A 216 -12.56 -8.93 23.19
C GLY A 216 -13.12 -10.25 22.64
N LEU A 217 -13.49 -11.21 23.47
CA LEU A 217 -14.06 -12.48 22.98
C LEU A 217 -15.44 -12.28 22.34
N PRO A 218 -15.86 -13.17 21.43
CA PRO A 218 -17.28 -13.28 21.04
C PRO A 218 -18.19 -13.45 22.25
N ASP A 219 -19.39 -12.91 22.16
CA ASP A 219 -20.43 -13.01 23.19
C ASP A 219 -21.78 -13.48 22.60
N ALA A 220 -22.84 -13.42 23.42
CA ALA A 220 -24.18 -13.86 23.01
C ALA A 220 -24.79 -13.04 21.84
N THR A 221 -24.22 -11.89 21.49
CA THR A 221 -24.63 -11.07 20.34
C THR A 221 -23.93 -11.47 19.04
N THR A 222 -22.87 -12.28 19.14
CA THR A 222 -22.08 -12.70 17.98
C THR A 222 -22.79 -13.80 17.22
N VAL A 223 -23.08 -13.56 15.94
CA VAL A 223 -23.74 -14.54 15.06
C VAL A 223 -22.68 -15.25 14.24
N PHE A 224 -22.70 -16.58 14.24
CA PHE A 224 -21.86 -17.41 13.37
C PHE A 224 -22.73 -18.18 12.35
N PRO A 225 -22.19 -18.54 11.17
CA PRO A 225 -20.84 -18.21 10.69
C PRO A 225 -20.68 -16.73 10.31
N GLN A 226 -19.44 -16.25 10.35
CA GLN A 226 -19.02 -14.96 9.79
C GLN A 226 -18.11 -15.20 8.59
N TYR A 227 -18.07 -14.24 7.67
CA TYR A 227 -17.32 -14.38 6.43
C TYR A 227 -16.46 -13.13 6.19
N THR A 228 -15.21 -13.37 5.82
CA THR A 228 -14.38 -12.38 5.12
C THR A 228 -14.26 -12.86 3.69
N ASP A 229 -14.84 -12.12 2.77
CA ASP A 229 -14.81 -12.44 1.34
C ASP A 229 -13.84 -11.50 0.64
N ILE A 230 -12.98 -12.03 -0.22
CA ILE A 230 -11.96 -11.28 -0.97
C ILE A 230 -12.14 -11.62 -2.45
N ASP A 231 -12.62 -10.64 -3.22
CA ASP A 231 -12.91 -10.74 -4.66
C ASP A 231 -11.62 -10.85 -5.46
N TYR A 232 -10.66 -9.95 -5.21
CA TYR A 232 -9.33 -10.03 -5.82
C TYR A 232 -8.27 -9.36 -4.98
N ILE A 233 -7.02 -9.72 -5.29
CA ILE A 233 -5.83 -9.01 -4.85
C ILE A 233 -4.99 -8.70 -6.07
N ARG A 234 -4.62 -7.43 -6.22
CA ARG A 234 -3.78 -6.98 -7.32
C ARG A 234 -2.63 -6.15 -6.77
N VAL A 235 -1.42 -6.51 -7.15
CA VAL A 235 -0.21 -5.80 -6.78
C VAL A 235 0.44 -5.28 -8.05
N TYR A 236 0.65 -3.98 -8.04
CA TYR A 236 1.22 -3.25 -9.14
C TYR A 236 2.53 -2.62 -8.73
N GLN A 237 3.47 -2.59 -9.65
CA GLN A 237 4.64 -1.74 -9.55
C GLN A 237 4.69 -0.82 -10.74
N THR A 238 5.28 0.36 -10.54
CA THR A 238 5.69 1.11 -11.71
C THR A 238 6.80 0.33 -12.40
N ALA A 239 6.72 0.23 -13.73
CA ALA A 239 7.70 -0.56 -14.48
C ALA A 239 9.11 -0.09 -14.07
N PRO A 240 9.98 -0.98 -13.58
CA PRO A 240 11.36 -0.60 -13.36
C PRO A 240 11.89 -0.11 -14.70
N TYR A 241 12.38 1.12 -14.76
CA TYR A 241 12.90 1.68 -16.01
C TYR A 241 14.11 0.83 -16.46
N THR A 242 13.87 -0.06 -17.42
CA THR A 242 14.78 -1.13 -17.83
C THR A 242 15.29 -0.86 -19.24
N THR A 243 16.19 0.10 -19.34
CA THR A 243 17.33 -0.04 -20.26
C THR A 243 18.58 -0.08 -19.39
N CYS A 244 19.00 -1.31 -19.05
CA CYS A 244 20.14 -1.63 -18.19
C CYS A 244 20.03 -1.14 -16.73
N SER A 245 18.95 -1.51 -16.01
CA SER A 245 18.81 -1.19 -14.57
C SER A 245 19.02 0.30 -14.20
N GLY A 246 18.60 1.19 -15.09
CA GLY A 246 17.99 2.49 -14.80
C GLY A 246 18.79 3.56 -14.04
N LEU A 247 18.36 4.80 -14.24
CA LEU A 247 18.65 5.91 -13.34
C LEU A 247 17.93 5.65 -12.01
N GLN A 248 18.65 5.42 -10.91
CA GLN A 248 18.05 5.24 -9.59
C GLN A 248 17.90 6.56 -8.85
N VAL A 249 16.86 6.66 -8.04
CA VAL A 249 16.69 7.73 -7.08
C VAL A 249 17.61 7.46 -5.90
N THR A 250 18.63 8.29 -5.74
CA THR A 250 19.55 8.20 -4.60
C THR A 250 19.21 9.20 -3.50
N THR A 251 18.47 10.26 -3.82
CA THR A 251 17.79 11.08 -2.83
C THR A 251 16.34 11.22 -3.25
N PRO A 252 15.40 10.62 -2.49
CA PRO A 252 13.99 10.73 -2.80
C PRO A 252 13.49 12.16 -2.91
N LEU A 253 12.35 12.34 -3.57
CA LEU A 253 11.72 13.66 -3.64
C LEU A 253 11.42 14.15 -2.23
N GLN A 254 11.86 15.36 -1.94
CA GLN A 254 11.61 16.07 -0.70
C GLN A 254 10.91 17.38 -1.01
N MET A 255 9.77 17.61 -0.36
CA MET A 255 9.24 18.96 -0.25
C MET A 255 10.04 19.71 0.80
N ILE A 256 10.49 20.93 0.49
CA ILE A 256 11.09 21.82 1.49
C ILE A 256 10.03 22.29 2.49
N GLN A 257 8.78 22.42 2.03
CA GLN A 257 7.63 22.79 2.84
C GLN A 257 6.49 21.77 2.65
N THR A 258 6.03 21.15 3.75
CA THR A 258 4.90 20.20 3.73
C THR A 258 3.54 20.91 3.83
N SER A 259 3.53 22.21 4.16
CA SER A 259 2.36 23.09 4.10
C SER A 259 2.74 24.41 3.43
N VAL A 260 2.04 24.79 2.38
CA VAL A 260 2.37 25.93 1.52
C VAL A 260 1.15 26.84 1.36
N ALA A 261 1.26 28.09 1.79
CA ALA A 261 0.19 29.05 1.63
C ALA A 261 0.06 29.52 0.17
N ARG A 262 -1.17 29.78 -0.27
CA ARG A 262 -1.40 30.46 -1.55
C ARG A 262 -0.69 31.81 -1.58
N GLY A 263 -0.12 32.14 -2.74
CA GLY A 263 0.75 33.31 -2.93
C GLY A 263 2.22 33.06 -2.57
N THR A 264 2.59 31.87 -2.09
CA THR A 264 3.98 31.51 -1.74
C THR A 264 4.57 30.46 -2.68
N ILE A 265 5.88 30.27 -2.60
CA ILE A 265 6.62 29.33 -3.45
C ILE A 265 6.75 27.98 -2.73
N ALA A 266 6.19 26.93 -3.33
CA ALA A 266 6.50 25.55 -3.03
C ALA A 266 7.83 25.18 -3.67
N THR A 267 8.66 24.44 -2.94
CA THR A 267 9.97 23.98 -3.42
C THR A 267 10.11 22.50 -3.19
N ALA A 268 10.67 21.80 -4.18
CA ALA A 268 10.88 20.36 -4.15
C ALA A 268 12.28 20.02 -4.68
N LYS A 269 12.89 18.97 -4.15
CA LYS A 269 14.22 18.52 -4.55
C LYS A 269 14.27 17.01 -4.66
N ALA A 270 14.91 16.49 -5.70
CA ALA A 270 15.23 15.07 -5.82
C ALA A 270 16.60 14.88 -6.48
N THR A 271 17.26 13.78 -6.17
CA THR A 271 18.54 13.40 -6.81
C THR A 271 18.44 12.02 -7.42
N TYR A 272 18.89 11.96 -8.66
CA TYR A 272 19.05 10.76 -9.45
C TYR A 272 20.52 10.41 -9.59
N THR A 273 20.86 9.13 -9.58
CA THR A 273 22.19 8.63 -9.90
C THR A 273 22.07 7.59 -11.00
N ASN A 274 22.97 7.67 -11.98
CA ASN A 274 23.11 6.62 -12.95
C ASN A 274 23.83 5.42 -12.33
N THR A 275 23.10 4.35 -12.01
CA THR A 275 23.65 3.10 -11.50
C THR A 275 24.01 2.10 -12.61
N CYS A 276 23.81 2.48 -13.87
CA CYS A 276 24.19 1.67 -15.02
C CYS A 276 25.72 1.63 -15.19
N THR A 277 26.22 0.60 -15.88
CA THR A 277 27.63 0.53 -16.33
C THR A 277 27.90 1.36 -17.59
N VAL A 278 26.86 1.96 -18.17
CA VAL A 278 26.90 2.77 -19.40
C VAL A 278 26.34 4.17 -19.16
N PRO A 279 26.67 5.18 -20.00
CA PRO A 279 26.08 6.50 -19.91
C PRO A 279 24.57 6.49 -20.12
N PHE A 280 23.85 7.33 -19.37
CA PHE A 280 22.40 7.45 -19.42
C PHE A 280 21.99 8.85 -19.89
N VAL A 281 21.17 8.96 -20.92
CA VAL A 281 20.76 10.23 -21.52
C VAL A 281 19.33 10.59 -21.13
N LEU A 282 19.14 11.80 -20.62
CA LEU A 282 17.86 12.41 -20.30
C LEU A 282 17.66 13.62 -21.20
N ASN A 283 16.44 13.84 -21.67
CA ASN A 283 16.01 15.08 -22.33
C ASN A 283 15.47 16.09 -21.31
N ASN A 284 14.74 15.61 -20.30
CA ASN A 284 14.18 16.45 -19.24
C ASN A 284 14.15 15.64 -17.93
N LEU A 285 14.23 16.35 -16.81
CA LEU A 285 13.90 15.85 -15.48
C LEU A 285 13.09 16.93 -14.75
N ILE A 286 11.91 16.58 -14.25
CA ILE A 286 10.93 17.49 -13.67
C ILE A 286 10.42 16.98 -12.32
N VAL A 287 9.77 17.88 -11.59
CA VAL A 287 8.83 17.53 -10.53
C VAL A 287 7.43 17.90 -11.01
N ALA A 288 6.60 16.89 -11.21
CA ALA A 288 5.19 17.04 -11.54
C ALA A 288 4.37 17.13 -10.25
N SER A 289 3.16 17.70 -10.35
CA SER A 289 2.26 17.74 -9.20
C SER A 289 0.78 17.72 -9.59
N ARG A 290 -0.07 17.30 -8.67
CA ARG A 290 -1.52 17.37 -8.79
C ARG A 290 -2.13 18.11 -7.63
N THR A 291 -3.11 18.93 -7.97
CA THR A 291 -3.92 19.64 -6.99
C THR A 291 -4.87 18.72 -6.26
N SER A 292 -5.46 19.19 -5.16
CA SER A 292 -6.53 18.49 -4.43
C SER A 292 -7.77 18.14 -5.26
N THR A 293 -7.95 18.78 -6.42
CA THR A 293 -9.04 18.48 -7.37
C THR A 293 -8.58 17.59 -8.55
N GLY A 294 -7.35 17.07 -8.51
CA GLY A 294 -6.76 16.23 -9.56
C GLY A 294 -6.20 16.99 -10.76
N SER A 295 -6.26 18.32 -10.79
CA SER A 295 -5.69 19.13 -11.89
C SER A 295 -4.15 19.15 -11.87
N ASN A 296 -3.52 19.24 -13.04
CA ASN A 296 -2.07 19.30 -13.16
C ASN A 296 -1.50 20.64 -12.69
N ALA A 297 -0.43 20.59 -11.91
CA ALA A 297 0.20 21.78 -11.34
C ALA A 297 1.73 21.64 -11.27
N ASP A 298 2.38 21.28 -12.37
CA ASP A 298 3.81 20.95 -12.41
C ASP A 298 4.73 22.11 -11.93
N PHE A 299 5.90 21.75 -11.39
CA PHE A 299 6.91 22.70 -10.95
C PHE A 299 7.74 23.19 -12.16
N GLY A 300 8.13 24.46 -12.15
CA GLY A 300 8.68 25.13 -13.33
C GLY A 300 10.16 24.87 -13.61
N ASN A 301 10.98 24.66 -12.58
CA ASN A 301 12.41 24.40 -12.76
C ASN A 301 12.65 22.92 -13.08
N LYS A 302 13.01 22.66 -14.33
CA LYS A 302 13.39 21.34 -14.84
C LYS A 302 14.90 21.26 -15.07
N ALA A 303 15.49 20.08 -14.86
CA ALA A 303 16.80 19.81 -15.44
C ALA A 303 16.61 19.56 -16.94
N GLY A 304 17.39 20.27 -17.77
CA GLY A 304 17.41 20.08 -19.21
C GLY A 304 18.10 18.77 -19.61
N ALA A 305 18.42 18.65 -20.90
CA ALA A 305 19.07 17.45 -21.39
C ALA A 305 20.42 17.22 -20.69
N VAL A 306 20.62 16.02 -20.15
CA VAL A 306 21.83 15.63 -19.41
C VAL A 306 22.22 14.21 -19.77
N THR A 307 23.52 13.97 -19.94
CA THR A 307 24.07 12.61 -20.03
C THR A 307 24.84 12.34 -18.74
N LEU A 308 24.41 11.34 -17.98
CA LEU A 308 25.06 10.93 -16.74
C LEU A 308 25.97 9.75 -17.01
N GLN A 309 27.24 9.88 -16.65
CA GLN A 309 28.18 8.76 -16.64
C GLN A 309 27.82 7.77 -15.51
N PRO A 310 28.26 6.51 -15.58
CA PRO A 310 28.15 5.56 -14.47
C PRO A 310 28.59 6.18 -13.12
N GLY A 311 27.74 6.07 -12.10
CA GLY A 311 27.94 6.64 -10.77
C GLY A 311 27.68 8.15 -10.65
N GLN A 312 27.39 8.86 -11.75
CA GLN A 312 27.14 10.29 -11.72
C GLN A 312 25.70 10.60 -11.29
N SER A 313 25.54 11.68 -10.53
CA SER A 313 24.24 12.15 -10.07
C SER A 313 23.79 13.45 -10.72
N VAL A 314 22.48 13.66 -10.78
CA VAL A 314 21.84 14.93 -11.11
C VAL A 314 20.77 15.22 -10.07
N THR A 315 20.73 16.46 -9.61
CA THR A 315 19.71 16.94 -8.69
C THR A 315 18.81 17.93 -9.40
N VAL A 316 17.50 17.70 -9.32
CA VAL A 316 16.47 18.68 -9.73
C VAL A 316 16.05 19.48 -8.50
N ASN A 317 16.12 20.80 -8.60
CA ASN A 317 15.55 21.73 -7.62
C ASN A 317 14.38 22.44 -8.30
N ALA A 318 13.18 21.96 -8.02
CA ALA A 318 11.95 22.41 -8.64
C ALA A 318 11.26 23.45 -7.75
N SER A 319 10.68 24.50 -8.34
CA SER A 319 9.84 25.45 -7.59
C SER A 319 8.55 25.77 -8.35
N ARG A 320 7.52 26.12 -7.58
CA ARG A 320 6.21 26.53 -8.09
C ARG A 320 5.63 27.62 -7.21
N LEU A 321 5.14 28.71 -7.82
CA LEU A 321 4.24 29.63 -7.14
C LEU A 321 2.86 28.97 -7.01
N ILE A 322 2.40 28.76 -5.78
CA ILE A 322 1.03 28.35 -5.51
C ILE A 322 0.15 29.59 -5.67
N LYS A 323 -0.72 29.60 -6.67
CA LYS A 323 -1.52 30.79 -7.00
C LYS A 323 -2.63 31.01 -5.97
N THR A 324 -3.12 32.24 -5.87
CA THR A 324 -4.31 32.55 -5.06
C THR A 324 -5.56 31.81 -5.53
N THR A 325 -5.61 31.41 -6.80
CA THR A 325 -6.68 30.64 -7.42
C THR A 325 -6.49 29.13 -7.34
N ASP A 326 -5.32 28.65 -6.92
CA ASP A 326 -5.05 27.22 -6.81
C ASP A 326 -5.90 26.63 -5.67
N PRO A 327 -6.47 25.42 -5.80
CA PRO A 327 -7.36 24.86 -4.80
C PRO A 327 -6.59 24.47 -3.53
N VAL A 328 -7.22 24.72 -2.38
CA VAL A 328 -6.69 24.31 -1.07
C VAL A 328 -6.87 22.82 -0.84
N GLY A 329 -6.13 22.26 0.12
CA GLY A 329 -6.16 20.85 0.47
C GLY A 329 -4.87 20.12 0.09
N GLN A 330 -4.91 18.79 0.19
CA GLN A 330 -3.74 17.96 -0.06
C GLN A 330 -3.47 17.84 -1.56
N TRP A 331 -2.22 18.12 -1.93
CA TRP A 331 -1.67 17.97 -3.27
C TRP A 331 -0.64 16.85 -3.24
N ASP A 332 -0.40 16.23 -4.39
CA ASP A 332 0.70 15.28 -4.57
C ASP A 332 1.76 15.83 -5.52
N ALA A 333 3.01 15.42 -5.33
CA ALA A 333 4.14 15.73 -6.19
C ALA A 333 5.01 14.50 -6.38
N PHE A 334 5.54 14.32 -7.60
CA PHE A 334 6.41 13.21 -7.96
C PHE A 334 7.43 13.64 -9.00
N THR A 335 8.56 12.94 -9.05
CA THR A 335 9.57 13.18 -10.09
C THR A 335 9.24 12.44 -11.36
N SER A 336 9.59 13.03 -12.50
CA SER A 336 9.47 12.37 -13.80
C SER A 336 10.59 12.82 -14.72
N PHE A 337 11.07 11.93 -15.57
CA PHE A 337 12.10 12.24 -16.54
C PHE A 337 11.72 11.79 -17.95
N GLN A 338 12.31 12.42 -18.96
CA GLN A 338 12.05 12.13 -20.35
C GLN A 338 13.31 11.56 -21.00
N THR A 339 13.16 10.48 -21.77
CA THR A 339 14.25 9.84 -22.50
C THR A 339 14.37 10.36 -23.94
N PRO A 340 15.47 10.09 -24.66
CA PRO A 340 15.71 10.64 -26.01
C PRO A 340 14.63 10.32 -27.05
N ASN A 341 13.93 9.19 -26.88
CA ASN A 341 12.79 8.80 -27.71
C ASN A 341 11.50 9.60 -27.42
N GLY A 342 11.54 10.57 -26.51
CA GLY A 342 10.40 11.42 -26.14
C GLY A 342 9.47 10.82 -25.09
N ALA A 343 9.69 9.57 -24.66
CA ALA A 343 8.88 8.93 -23.63
C ALA A 343 9.14 9.55 -22.25
N TRP A 344 8.07 9.81 -21.51
CA TRP A 344 8.11 10.23 -20.12
C TRP A 344 8.00 9.02 -19.19
N HIS A 345 8.82 9.03 -18.15
CA HIS A 345 8.89 8.00 -17.13
C HIS A 345 8.60 8.69 -15.80
N PRO A 346 7.40 8.51 -15.23
CA PRO A 346 7.16 8.89 -13.86
C PRO A 346 7.87 7.88 -12.99
N ASP A 347 8.68 8.40 -12.09
CA ASP A 347 9.36 7.55 -11.14
C ASP A 347 8.39 7.30 -9.99
N GLY A 348 7.66 6.19 -10.08
CA GLY A 348 6.68 5.78 -9.09
C GLY A 348 7.28 5.35 -7.75
N THR A 349 8.44 5.89 -7.38
CA THR A 349 9.13 5.67 -6.11
C THR A 349 9.30 6.99 -5.30
N ASN A 350 8.73 8.10 -5.77
CA ASN A 350 8.96 9.44 -5.19
C ASN A 350 7.69 10.28 -4.99
N LEU A 351 6.51 9.69 -4.88
CA LEU A 351 5.31 10.47 -4.61
C LEU A 351 5.33 10.98 -3.17
N ILE A 352 5.14 12.28 -3.01
CA ILE A 352 4.98 12.93 -1.71
C ILE A 352 3.75 13.82 -1.72
N TYR A 353 3.13 13.97 -0.56
CA TYR A 353 1.98 14.85 -0.37
C TYR A 353 2.39 16.14 0.35
N PHE A 354 1.75 17.25 0.01
CA PHE A 354 1.86 18.52 0.72
C PHE A 354 0.53 19.25 0.73
N ASN A 355 0.28 20.03 1.77
CA ASN A 355 -0.97 20.78 1.90
C ASN A 355 -0.83 22.18 1.32
N VAL A 356 -1.81 22.59 0.52
CA VAL A 356 -2.01 23.99 0.12
C VAL A 356 -3.06 24.64 1.02
N THR A 357 -2.71 25.78 1.61
CA THR A 357 -3.56 26.53 2.56
C THR A 357 -3.95 27.91 2.03
#